data_AF-F2X1E7-F1
#
_entry.id   AF-F2X1E7-F1
#
_cell.length_a   1.000
_cell.length_b   1.000
_cell.length_c   1.000
_cell.angle_alpha   90.00
_cell.angle_beta   90.00
_cell.angle_gamma   90.00
#
_symmetry.space_group_name_H-M   'P 1'
#
loop_
_entity.id
_entity.type
_entity.pdbx_description
1 polymer ?
#
loop_
_entity_poly.entity_id
_entity_poly.type
_entity_poly.pdbx_seq_one_letter_code
_entity_poly.pdbx_strand_id
1 'polypeptide(L)'
;SFDPCSSSNLFNNWLSTLMFILIFPSTYWMINNRFSILMKNIINTLHNEFKLLIGTHAPSGSTLLFIGLLMLIAINNFLGLFPYIFTSTSHLVIAISLAAPLWLAFMLYGWINNMKFMFAHLVPLSTPNLLMPFMVLIESISNIIRPGTLAVRLSANMMAGHLLLTLLGNQTSASSSFI
;
A
#
# COMPACT_ATOMS: atom_id res chain seq x y z
N SER A 1 0.04 -24.43 -2.15
CA SER A 1 -1.08 -23.53 -1.81
C SER A 1 -0.85 -22.08 -2.23
N PHE A 2 0.27 -21.73 -2.88
CA PHE A 2 0.52 -20.34 -3.32
C PHE A 2 -0.16 -19.97 -4.64
N ASP A 3 -0.51 -20.96 -5.46
CA ASP A 3 -1.50 -20.81 -6.51
C ASP A 3 -2.51 -21.94 -6.35
N PRO A 4 -3.74 -21.69 -5.85
CA PRO A 4 -4.83 -22.49 -6.34
C PRO A 4 -4.97 -22.04 -7.79
N CYS A 5 -4.30 -22.75 -8.71
CA CYS A 5 -4.76 -22.75 -10.08
C CYS A 5 -6.22 -23.19 -9.96
N SER A 6 -7.15 -22.25 -10.11
CA SER A 6 -8.57 -22.58 -10.14
C SER A 6 -8.72 -23.65 -11.20
N SER A 7 -9.31 -24.77 -10.82
CA SER A 7 -9.60 -25.89 -11.72
C SER A 7 -10.60 -25.53 -12.82
N SER A 8 -11.05 -24.27 -12.86
CA SER A 8 -11.95 -23.68 -13.84
C SER A 8 -11.39 -22.33 -14.30
N ASN A 9 -11.67 -21.94 -15.56
CA ASN A 9 -11.29 -20.69 -16.22
C ASN A 9 -11.75 -19.38 -15.52
N LEU A 10 -12.16 -19.42 -14.26
CA LEU A 10 -12.51 -18.27 -13.45
C LEU A 10 -11.31 -17.88 -12.58
N PHE A 11 -10.86 -16.63 -12.69
CA PHE A 11 -9.81 -16.04 -11.86
C PHE A 11 -10.31 -15.77 -10.42
N ASN A 12 -10.69 -16.82 -9.68
CA ASN A 12 -11.25 -16.71 -8.33
C ASN A 12 -10.27 -16.08 -7.31
N ASN A 13 -8.96 -16.13 -7.57
CA ASN A 13 -7.95 -15.59 -6.65
C ASN A 13 -8.07 -14.08 -6.48
N TRP A 14 -8.60 -13.41 -7.50
CA TRP A 14 -8.75 -11.96 -7.54
C TRP A 14 -10.01 -11.51 -6.81
N LEU A 15 -10.97 -12.42 -6.56
CA LEU A 15 -12.17 -12.16 -5.75
C LEU A 15 -11.81 -11.75 -4.30
N SER A 16 -10.68 -12.22 -3.79
CA SER A 16 -10.16 -11.82 -2.47
C SER A 16 -9.94 -10.32 -2.35
N THR A 17 -9.60 -9.62 -3.45
CA THR A 17 -9.47 -8.15 -3.44
C THR A 17 -10.80 -7.45 -3.18
N LEU A 18 -11.90 -8.03 -3.64
CA LEU A 18 -13.25 -7.47 -3.50
C LEU A 18 -13.84 -7.70 -2.10
N MET A 19 -13.28 -8.63 -1.31
CA MET A 19 -13.73 -8.89 0.07
C MET A 19 -13.56 -7.68 1.00
N PHE A 20 -12.64 -6.77 0.69
CA PHE A 20 -12.50 -5.49 1.40
C PHE A 20 -13.81 -4.69 1.44
N ILE A 21 -14.56 -4.67 0.33
CA ILE A 21 -15.77 -3.86 0.17
C ILE A 21 -16.87 -4.31 1.14
N LEU A 22 -16.91 -5.62 1.47
CA LEU A 22 -17.90 -6.18 2.39
C LEU A 22 -17.61 -5.83 3.86
N ILE A 23 -16.33 -5.64 4.21
CA ILE A 23 -15.90 -5.36 5.58
C ILE A 23 -16.06 -3.87 5.91
N PHE A 24 -16.09 -3.00 4.90
CA PHE A 24 -16.25 -1.59 5.14
C PHE A 24 -17.67 -1.28 5.68
N PRO A 25 -17.81 -0.56 6.81
CA PRO A 25 -19.13 -0.33 7.40
C PRO A 25 -20.00 0.53 6.51
N SER A 26 -21.17 0.02 6.15
CA SER A 26 -22.19 0.80 5.45
C SER A 26 -23.03 1.64 6.40
N THR A 27 -23.04 2.96 6.22
CA THR A 27 -23.84 3.91 7.01
C THR A 27 -25.25 4.06 6.46
N TYR A 28 -26.03 2.97 6.40
CA TYR A 28 -27.43 3.04 5.94
C TYR A 28 -28.40 3.49 7.05
N TRP A 29 -28.02 3.30 8.32
CA TRP A 29 -28.89 3.54 9.47
C TRP A 29 -28.56 4.87 10.13
N MET A 30 -29.59 5.60 10.57
CA MET A 30 -29.43 6.91 11.24
C MET A 30 -28.61 6.81 12.53
N ILE A 31 -28.67 5.66 13.22
CA ILE A 31 -27.81 5.33 14.35
C ILE A 31 -26.64 4.50 13.85
N ASN A 32 -25.43 4.97 14.15
CA ASN A 32 -24.21 4.30 13.77
C ASN A 32 -24.00 3.04 14.63
N ASN A 33 -23.72 1.89 14.01
CA ASN A 33 -23.31 0.68 14.72
C ASN A 33 -21.95 0.88 15.43
N ARG A 34 -21.66 0.09 16.47
CA ARG A 34 -20.38 0.10 17.20
C ARG A 34 -19.19 -0.04 16.26
N PHE A 35 -19.29 -0.93 15.27
CA PHE A 35 -18.26 -1.14 14.26
C PHE A 35 -18.02 0.11 13.39
N SER A 36 -19.09 0.76 12.92
CA SER A 36 -18.98 2.03 12.18
C SER A 36 -18.45 3.19 13.03
N ILE A 37 -18.72 3.21 14.35
CA ILE A 37 -18.14 4.20 15.26
C ILE A 37 -16.64 3.96 15.42
N LEU A 38 -16.22 2.71 15.59
CA LEU A 38 -14.81 2.34 15.71
C LEU A 38 -14.03 2.73 14.44
N MET A 39 -14.56 2.38 13.27
CA MET A 39 -13.94 2.77 11.99
C MET A 39 -13.92 4.29 11.79
N LYS A 40 -14.97 5.02 12.18
CA LYS A 40 -15.00 6.49 12.12
C LYS A 40 -13.94 7.12 13.03
N ASN A 41 -13.72 6.57 14.22
CA ASN A 41 -12.68 7.05 15.14
C ASN A 41 -11.27 6.83 14.55
N ILE A 42 -11.03 5.67 13.94
CA ILE A 42 -9.76 5.38 13.25
C ILE A 42 -9.55 6.37 12.08
N ILE A 43 -10.57 6.58 11.24
CA ILE A 43 -10.47 7.50 10.10
C ILE A 43 -10.23 8.94 10.57
N ASN A 44 -10.90 9.39 11.63
CA ASN A 44 -10.74 10.75 12.15
C ASN A 44 -9.36 11.00 12.76
N THR A 45 -8.81 10.03 13.49
CA THR A 45 -7.45 10.14 14.03
C THR A 45 -6.42 10.21 12.92
N LEU A 46 -6.51 9.32 11.91
CA LEU A 46 -5.66 9.38 10.72
C LEU A 46 -5.80 10.70 9.97
N HIS A 47 -7.01 11.23 9.82
CA HIS A 47 -7.23 12.52 9.16
C HIS A 47 -6.53 13.67 9.88
N ASN A 48 -6.55 13.69 11.21
CA ASN A 48 -5.87 14.73 11.98
C ASN A 48 -4.35 14.64 11.82
N GLU A 49 -3.77 13.44 11.87
CA GLU A 49 -2.32 13.24 11.65
C GLU A 49 -1.90 13.65 10.24
N PHE A 50 -2.64 13.22 9.21
CA PHE A 50 -2.32 13.61 7.84
C PHE A 50 -2.48 15.11 7.61
N LYS A 51 -3.46 15.75 8.25
CA LYS A 51 -3.67 17.20 8.14
C LYS A 51 -2.50 17.98 8.74
N LEU A 52 -1.87 17.47 9.80
CA LEU A 52 -0.65 18.06 10.36
C LEU A 52 0.53 17.95 9.37
N LEU A 53 0.67 16.81 8.69
CA LEU A 53 1.78 16.55 7.75
C LEU A 53 1.69 17.36 6.45
N ILE A 54 0.48 17.54 5.94
CA ILE A 54 0.22 18.17 4.63
C ILE A 54 0.19 19.71 4.73
N GLY A 55 0.01 20.25 5.93
CA GLY A 55 0.03 21.70 6.18
C GLY A 55 -1.26 22.41 5.78
N THR A 56 -1.31 23.72 6.03
CA THR A 56 -2.53 24.54 5.90
C THR A 56 -2.88 24.89 4.45
N HIS A 57 -1.96 24.69 3.50
CA HIS A 57 -2.09 25.14 2.11
C HIS A 57 -2.59 24.05 1.15
N ALA A 58 -2.99 22.89 1.66
CA ALA A 58 -3.39 21.78 0.82
C ALA A 58 -4.87 21.83 0.41
N PRO A 59 -5.20 21.33 -0.79
CA PRO A 59 -6.58 21.25 -1.25
C PRO A 59 -7.42 20.38 -0.30
N SER A 60 -8.63 20.84 -0.04
CA SER A 60 -9.63 20.11 0.74
C SER A 60 -9.89 18.74 0.11
N GLY A 61 -9.71 17.68 0.90
CA GLY A 61 -9.92 16.29 0.45
C GLY A 61 -8.65 15.52 0.05
N SER A 62 -7.48 16.15 0.00
CA SER A 62 -6.20 15.46 -0.30
C SER A 62 -5.91 14.29 0.66
N THR A 63 -6.32 14.40 1.91
CA THR A 63 -6.12 13.35 2.93
C THR A 63 -6.98 12.11 2.68
N LEU A 64 -8.11 12.22 1.95
CA LEU A 64 -9.03 11.10 1.71
C LEU A 64 -8.34 9.97 0.94
N LEU A 65 -7.57 10.31 -0.10
CA LEU A 65 -6.91 9.32 -0.96
C LEU A 65 -5.89 8.49 -0.18
N PHE A 66 -5.08 9.14 0.67
CA PHE A 66 -4.11 8.46 1.53
C PHE A 66 -4.79 7.54 2.55
N ILE A 67 -5.84 8.03 3.22
CA ILE A 67 -6.57 7.25 4.22
C ILE A 67 -7.27 6.06 3.57
N GLY A 68 -7.90 6.26 2.41
CA GLY A 68 -8.56 5.19 1.66
C GLY A 68 -7.60 4.08 1.26
N LEU A 69 -6.43 4.43 0.71
CA LEU A 69 -5.39 3.45 0.35
C LEU A 69 -4.83 2.72 1.57
N LEU A 70 -4.55 3.45 2.65
CA LEU A 70 -4.06 2.85 3.89
C LEU A 70 -5.07 1.84 4.45
N MET A 71 -6.37 2.21 4.51
CA MET A 71 -7.42 1.31 5.01
C MET A 71 -7.60 0.09 4.10
N LEU A 72 -7.52 0.25 2.78
CA LEU A 72 -7.60 -0.86 1.82
C LEU A 72 -6.45 -1.85 2.01
N ILE A 73 -5.21 -1.36 2.15
CA ILE A 73 -4.04 -2.21 2.34
C ILE A 73 -4.09 -2.89 3.72
N ALA A 74 -4.44 -2.15 4.78
CA ALA A 74 -4.50 -2.69 6.13
C ALA A 74 -5.52 -3.83 6.27
N ILE A 75 -6.72 -3.67 5.72
CA ILE A 75 -7.77 -4.70 5.81
C ILE A 75 -7.41 -5.92 4.96
N ASN A 76 -6.87 -5.74 3.74
CA ASN A 76 -6.43 -6.87 2.93
C ASN A 76 -5.29 -7.66 3.58
N ASN A 77 -4.35 -6.98 4.25
CA ASN A 77 -3.27 -7.63 4.98
C ASN A 77 -3.78 -8.35 6.23
N PHE A 78 -4.76 -7.77 6.94
CA PHE A 78 -5.37 -8.41 8.10
C PHE A 78 -6.14 -9.69 7.73
N LEU A 79 -6.90 -9.65 6.62
CA LEU A 79 -7.55 -10.84 6.07
C LEU A 79 -6.57 -11.96 5.75
N GLY A 80 -5.36 -11.59 5.36
CA GLY A 80 -4.29 -12.51 5.05
C GLY A 80 -3.72 -13.35 6.18
N LEU A 81 -4.01 -12.95 7.42
CA LEU A 81 -3.58 -13.69 8.59
C LEU A 81 -4.45 -14.93 8.84
N PHE A 82 -5.68 -14.95 8.32
CA PHE A 82 -6.59 -16.07 8.53
C PHE A 82 -6.16 -17.28 7.67
N PRO A 83 -6.22 -18.50 8.25
CA PRO A 83 -5.91 -19.70 7.49
C PRO A 83 -6.86 -19.85 6.31
N TYR A 84 -6.34 -20.34 5.19
CA TYR A 84 -7.05 -20.60 3.91
C TYR A 84 -7.49 -19.36 3.11
N ILE A 85 -7.19 -18.13 3.54
CA ILE A 85 -7.45 -16.93 2.75
C ILE A 85 -6.23 -16.59 1.89
N PHE A 86 -6.42 -16.53 0.57
CA PHE A 86 -5.37 -16.08 -0.33
C PHE A 86 -5.22 -14.55 -0.25
N THR A 87 -4.01 -14.07 0.07
CA THR A 87 -3.70 -12.65 0.11
C THR A 87 -3.39 -12.09 -1.27
N SER A 88 -4.33 -11.31 -1.79
CA SER A 88 -4.12 -10.56 -3.04
C SER A 88 -2.93 -9.59 -2.98
N THR A 89 -2.61 -9.02 -1.81
CA THR A 89 -1.47 -8.10 -1.62
C THR A 89 -0.10 -8.76 -1.69
N SER A 90 -0.02 -10.10 -1.66
CA SER A 90 1.23 -10.83 -1.84
C SER A 90 1.75 -10.74 -3.27
N HIS A 91 0.87 -10.68 -4.28
CA HIS A 91 1.29 -10.57 -5.67
C HIS A 91 1.83 -9.18 -6.00
N LEU A 92 3.02 -9.16 -6.62
CA LEU A 92 3.67 -7.92 -7.06
C LEU A 92 2.80 -7.09 -8.02
N VAL A 93 1.99 -7.74 -8.85
CA VAL A 93 1.10 -7.07 -9.83
C VAL A 93 0.11 -6.13 -9.14
N ILE A 94 -0.48 -6.58 -8.02
CA ILE A 94 -1.44 -5.76 -7.28
C ILE A 94 -0.71 -4.61 -6.59
N ALA A 95 0.44 -4.88 -5.95
CA ALA A 95 1.25 -3.85 -5.30
C ALA A 95 1.74 -2.76 -6.28
N ILE A 96 2.17 -3.13 -7.50
CA ILE A 96 2.62 -2.16 -8.51
C ILE A 96 1.43 -1.34 -9.06
N SER A 97 0.26 -1.97 -9.22
CA SER A 97 -0.96 -1.31 -9.69
C SER A 97 -1.48 -0.26 -8.70
N LEU A 98 -1.23 -0.44 -7.40
CA LEU A 98 -1.54 0.54 -6.35
C LEU A 98 -0.47 1.65 -6.28
N ALA A 99 0.82 1.29 -6.37
CA ALA A 99 1.93 2.23 -6.16
C ALA A 99 2.19 3.15 -7.37
N ALA A 100 2.10 2.64 -8.60
CA ALA A 100 2.46 3.40 -9.79
C ALA A 100 1.51 4.58 -10.07
N PRO A 101 0.16 4.44 -10.04
CA PRO A 101 -0.74 5.57 -10.25
C PRO A 101 -0.61 6.65 -9.17
N LEU A 102 -0.40 6.23 -7.91
CA LEU A 102 -0.17 7.15 -6.80
C LEU A 102 1.06 8.01 -7.06
N TRP A 103 2.19 7.39 -7.41
CA TRP A 103 3.43 8.11 -7.69
C TRP A 103 3.28 9.01 -8.91
N LEU A 104 2.65 8.53 -9.99
CA LEU A 104 2.39 9.32 -11.19
C LEU A 104 1.56 10.56 -10.88
N ALA A 105 0.51 10.42 -10.07
CA ALA A 105 -0.32 11.54 -9.66
C ALA A 105 0.47 12.61 -8.88
N PHE A 106 1.36 12.22 -7.96
CA PHE A 106 2.21 13.17 -7.23
C PHE A 106 3.22 13.87 -8.12
N MET A 107 3.86 13.14 -9.04
CA MET A 107 4.83 13.71 -9.97
C MET A 107 4.16 14.71 -10.93
N LEU A 108 3.01 14.34 -11.49
CA LEU A 108 2.23 15.23 -12.35
C LEU A 108 1.76 16.48 -11.60
N TYR A 109 1.21 16.32 -10.39
CA TYR A 109 0.79 17.45 -9.55
C TYR A 109 1.96 18.42 -9.29
N GLY A 110 3.13 17.89 -8.96
CA GLY A 110 4.31 18.72 -8.71
C GLY A 110 4.79 19.46 -9.96
N TRP A 111 4.75 18.82 -11.14
CA TRP A 111 5.19 19.45 -12.39
C TRP A 111 4.23 20.56 -12.77
N ILE A 112 2.92 20.31 -12.70
CA ILE A 112 1.93 21.30 -13.11
C ILE A 112 1.94 22.52 -12.19
N ASN A 113 2.01 22.33 -10.86
CA ASN A 113 1.92 23.47 -9.93
C ASN A 113 3.23 24.26 -9.81
N ASN A 114 4.39 23.60 -9.75
CA ASN A 114 5.65 24.27 -9.40
C ASN A 114 6.88 23.68 -10.13
N MET A 115 6.95 23.89 -11.45
CA MET A 115 8.09 23.41 -12.27
C MET A 115 9.46 23.81 -11.73
N LYS A 116 9.66 25.11 -11.41
CA LYS A 116 10.97 25.63 -10.98
C LYS A 116 11.45 25.00 -9.67
N PHE A 117 10.54 24.82 -8.70
CA PHE A 117 10.89 24.22 -7.42
C PHE A 117 11.14 22.71 -7.55
N MET A 118 10.45 22.00 -8.45
CA MET A 118 10.75 20.59 -8.65
C MET A 118 12.11 20.38 -9.32
N PHE A 119 12.44 21.19 -10.34
CA PHE A 119 13.78 21.10 -10.96
C PHE A 119 14.89 21.50 -9.99
N ALA A 120 14.65 22.47 -9.12
CA ALA A 120 15.60 22.83 -8.07
C ALA A 120 15.84 21.67 -7.07
N HIS A 121 14.82 20.87 -6.77
CA HIS A 121 14.97 19.70 -5.88
C HIS A 121 15.82 18.57 -6.50
N LEU A 122 15.95 18.49 -7.82
CA LEU A 122 16.79 17.48 -8.48
C LEU A 122 18.30 17.73 -8.30
N VAL A 123 18.69 18.94 -7.88
CA VAL A 123 20.09 19.30 -7.64
C VAL A 123 20.29 19.58 -6.15
N PRO A 124 21.17 18.84 -5.45
CA PRO A 124 21.50 19.18 -4.08
C PRO A 124 22.21 20.53 -4.03
N LEU A 125 21.73 21.41 -3.14
CA LEU A 125 22.39 22.67 -2.81
C LEU A 125 23.80 22.35 -2.31
N SER A 126 24.83 22.99 -2.88
CA SER A 126 26.28 22.84 -2.61
C SER A 126 27.10 21.86 -3.48
N THR A 127 26.55 21.29 -4.56
CA THR A 127 27.37 20.44 -5.46
C THR A 127 28.29 21.27 -6.37
N PRO A 128 29.60 20.94 -6.49
CA PRO A 128 30.48 21.61 -7.44
C PRO A 128 30.04 21.32 -8.88
N ASN A 129 30.14 22.32 -9.77
CA ASN A 129 29.58 22.30 -11.13
C ASN A 129 29.97 21.07 -11.96
N LEU A 130 31.14 20.47 -11.73
CA LEU A 130 31.59 19.29 -12.47
C LEU A 130 30.80 18.01 -12.13
N LEU A 131 30.33 17.87 -10.88
CA LEU A 131 29.59 16.68 -10.40
C LEU A 131 28.06 16.83 -10.53
N MET A 132 27.58 18.06 -10.77
CA MET A 132 26.17 18.37 -10.93
C MET A 132 25.42 17.46 -11.92
N PRO A 133 25.91 17.18 -13.16
CA PRO A 133 25.16 16.35 -14.10
C PRO A 133 25.03 14.89 -13.64
N PHE A 134 26.02 14.36 -12.92
CA PHE A 134 25.98 13.00 -12.41
C PHE A 134 24.98 12.85 -11.25
N MET A 135 24.92 13.85 -10.36
CA MET A 135 23.96 13.84 -9.25
C MET A 135 22.50 13.90 -9.73
N VAL A 136 22.20 14.72 -10.74
CA VAL A 136 20.86 14.80 -11.34
C VAL A 136 20.43 13.46 -11.93
N LEU A 137 21.37 12.74 -12.58
CA LEU A 137 21.11 11.41 -13.12
C LEU A 137 20.71 10.43 -12.02
N ILE A 138 21.48 10.37 -10.93
CA ILE A 138 21.16 9.49 -9.80
C ILE A 138 19.82 9.85 -9.16
N GLU A 139 19.53 11.13 -8.95
CA GLU A 139 18.27 11.55 -8.34
C GLU A 139 17.06 11.28 -9.26
N SER A 140 17.24 11.38 -10.58
CA SER A 140 16.19 11.00 -11.53
C SER A 140 15.89 9.50 -11.47
N ILE A 141 16.94 8.66 -11.36
CA ILE A 141 16.82 7.21 -11.23
C ILE A 141 16.19 6.85 -9.87
N SER A 142 16.60 7.51 -8.79
CA SER A 142 16.06 7.28 -7.44
C SER A 142 14.56 7.58 -7.38
N ASN A 143 14.12 8.63 -8.07
CA ASN A 143 12.72 9.00 -8.13
C ASN A 143 11.86 7.98 -8.91
N ILE A 144 12.36 7.45 -10.03
CA ILE A 144 11.67 6.42 -10.82
C ILE A 144 11.59 5.08 -10.07
N ILE A 145 12.63 4.71 -9.32
CA ILE A 145 12.68 3.44 -8.57
C ILE A 145 11.74 3.45 -7.35
N ARG A 146 11.38 4.63 -6.82
CA ARG A 146 10.55 4.82 -5.62
C ARG A 146 9.25 3.98 -5.60
N PRO A 147 8.33 4.05 -6.59
CA PRO A 147 7.12 3.23 -6.62
C PRO A 147 7.42 1.72 -6.65
N GLY A 148 8.51 1.32 -7.32
CA GLY A 148 8.96 -0.07 -7.34
C GLY A 148 9.38 -0.56 -5.95
N THR A 149 10.17 0.23 -5.21
CA THR A 149 10.59 -0.16 -3.85
C THR A 149 9.41 -0.27 -2.88
N LEU A 150 8.39 0.60 -3.02
CA LEU A 150 7.18 0.54 -2.21
C LEU A 150 6.37 -0.74 -2.48
N ALA A 151 6.22 -1.11 -3.76
CA ALA A 151 5.50 -2.32 -4.16
C ALA A 151 6.22 -3.61 -3.73
N VAL A 152 7.54 -3.68 -3.93
CA VAL A 152 8.36 -4.82 -3.49
C VAL A 152 8.31 -4.97 -1.98
N ARG A 153 8.37 -3.87 -1.23
CA ARG A 153 8.28 -3.90 0.24
C ARG A 153 6.97 -4.50 0.72
N LEU A 154 5.84 -4.12 0.12
CA LEU A 154 4.54 -4.66 0.50
C LEU A 154 4.45 -6.17 0.20
N SER A 155 4.78 -6.55 -1.04
CA SER A 155 4.66 -7.95 -1.51
C SER A 155 5.60 -8.88 -0.76
N ALA A 156 6.87 -8.50 -0.59
CA ALA A 156 7.86 -9.29 0.15
C ALA A 156 7.45 -9.53 1.60
N ASN A 157 6.94 -8.51 2.30
CA ASN A 157 6.50 -8.64 3.68
C ASN A 157 5.32 -9.63 3.82
N MET A 158 4.35 -9.58 2.90
CA MET A 158 3.20 -10.48 2.91
C MET A 158 3.58 -11.91 2.51
N MET A 159 4.42 -12.08 1.49
CA MET A 159 4.92 -13.41 1.08
C MET A 159 5.74 -14.07 2.19
N ALA A 160 6.71 -13.35 2.76
CA ALA A 160 7.60 -13.88 3.79
C ALA A 160 6.83 -14.26 5.07
N GLY A 161 5.91 -13.40 5.51
CA GLY A 161 5.09 -13.66 6.70
C GLY A 161 4.24 -14.92 6.56
N HIS A 162 3.54 -15.07 5.43
CA HIS A 162 2.72 -16.25 5.17
C HIS A 162 3.57 -17.52 5.03
N LEU A 163 4.69 -17.46 4.30
CA LEU A 163 5.61 -18.58 4.13
C LEU A 163 6.16 -19.05 5.48
N LEU A 164 6.60 -18.13 6.34
CA LEU A 164 7.09 -18.44 7.67
C LEU A 164 6.03 -19.15 8.53
N LEU A 165 4.78 -18.68 8.49
CA LEU A 165 3.68 -19.28 9.25
C LEU A 165 3.39 -20.71 8.78
N THR A 166 3.41 -20.97 7.46
CA THR A 166 3.21 -22.32 6.91
C THR A 166 4.37 -23.28 7.23
N LEU A 167 5.62 -22.81 7.21
CA LEU A 167 6.77 -23.65 7.53
C LEU A 167 6.75 -24.07 9.01
N LEU A 168 6.47 -23.14 9.92
CA LEU A 168 6.33 -23.46 11.34
C LEU A 168 5.17 -24.41 11.62
N GLY A 169 4.04 -24.25 10.92
CA GLY A 169 2.91 -25.18 11.03
C GLY A 169 3.24 -26.60 10.54
N ASN A 170 3.99 -26.71 9.43
CA ASN A 170 4.40 -28.02 8.89
C ASN A 170 5.47 -28.70 9.76
N GLN A 171 6.41 -27.94 10.31
CA GLN A 171 7.44 -28.48 11.20
C GLN A 171 6.86 -28.94 12.54
N THR A 172 5.92 -28.18 13.11
CA THR A 172 5.25 -28.57 14.36
C THR A 172 4.38 -29.81 14.17
N SER A 173 3.58 -29.88 13.09
CA SER A 173 2.82 -31.09 12.76
C SER A 173 3.70 -32.32 12.52
N ALA A 174 4.82 -32.17 11.80
CA ALA A 174 5.80 -33.25 11.65
C ALA A 174 6.35 -33.69 13.02
N SER A 175 6.78 -32.75 13.88
CA SER A 175 7.28 -33.09 15.22
C SER A 175 6.23 -33.79 16.11
N SER A 176 4.96 -33.40 15.99
CA SER A 176 3.87 -34.05 16.73
C SER A 176 3.55 -35.45 16.23
N SER A 177 3.90 -35.79 14.97
CA SER A 177 3.77 -37.15 14.45
C SER A 177 4.92 -38.07 14.86
N PHE A 178 6.01 -37.51 15.41
CA PHE A 178 7.16 -38.27 15.94
C PHE A 178 7.07 -38.55 17.44
N ILE A 179 6.10 -37.96 18.15
CA ILE A 179 5.78 -38.20 19.57
C ILE A 179 4.53 -39.09 19.63
#